data_AF-A0A7Y8MET6-F1
#
_entry.id   AF-A0A7Y8MET6-F1
#
_cell.length_a   1.000
_cell.length_b   1.000
_cell.length_c   1.000
_cell.angle_alpha   90.00
_cell.angle_beta   90.00
_cell.angle_gamma   90.00
#
_symmetry.space_group_name_H-M   'P 1'
#
loop_
_entity.id
_entity.type
_entity.pdbx_description
1 polymer ?
#
loop_
_entity_poly.entity_id
_entity_poly.type
_entity_poly.pdbx_seq_one_letter_code
_entity_poly.pdbx_strand_id
1 'polypeptide(L)'
;MTALAFPSIPYAPGWRARRRLREFRSLERLVVAFGAAASGFAAGALLAMAVGRVDEPAAVAAILLLFGFAFHMAAKSLVEIIRAGAWFGAALFALHMLAFGLWPFQVLLFNPASLEFWVGLAALLGTLAAFLWLSSPPARVVFRTSAQAALLAGLTAYQGVLVAIGT
;
A
#
# COMPACT_ATOMS: atom_id res chain seq x y z
N MET A 1 31.59 0.35 -42.71
CA MET A 1 30.62 0.63 -41.65
C MET A 1 29.37 -0.17 -41.92
N THR A 2 29.21 -1.31 -41.27
CA THR A 2 28.15 -2.29 -41.52
C THR A 2 27.03 -2.05 -40.52
N ALA A 3 25.87 -1.59 -40.98
CA ALA A 3 24.69 -1.40 -40.14
C ALA A 3 24.10 -2.76 -39.77
N LEU A 4 24.10 -3.09 -38.48
CA LEU A 4 23.43 -4.26 -37.93
C LEU A 4 21.91 -4.02 -38.01
N ALA A 5 21.24 -4.70 -38.94
CA ALA A 5 19.78 -4.75 -38.98
C ALA A 5 19.29 -5.71 -37.88
N PHE A 6 18.60 -5.17 -36.87
CA PHE A 6 17.89 -5.99 -35.89
C PHE A 6 16.65 -6.60 -36.54
N PRO A 7 16.40 -7.91 -36.37
CA PRO A 7 15.17 -8.53 -36.86
C PRO A 7 13.97 -7.95 -36.11
N SER A 8 13.07 -7.31 -36.85
CA SER A 8 11.79 -6.85 -36.33
C SER A 8 10.90 -8.06 -36.05
N ILE A 9 10.67 -8.34 -34.77
CA ILE A 9 9.75 -9.38 -34.33
C ILE A 9 8.33 -9.00 -34.79
N PRO A 10 7.61 -9.86 -35.55
CA PRO A 10 6.27 -9.54 -36.04
C PRO A 10 5.29 -9.34 -34.87
N TYR A 11 4.60 -8.20 -34.90
CA TYR A 11 3.62 -7.78 -33.89
C TYR A 11 2.30 -8.53 -34.09
N ALA A 12 2.16 -9.71 -33.48
CA ALA A 12 0.89 -10.45 -33.46
C ALA A 12 -0.16 -9.71 -32.56
N PRO A 13 -1.30 -9.23 -33.09
CA PRO A 13 -2.22 -8.35 -32.33
C PRO A 13 -3.12 -9.08 -31.30
N GLY A 14 -3.24 -10.41 -31.38
CA GLY A 14 -4.29 -11.17 -30.68
C GLY A 14 -4.07 -11.43 -29.17
N TRP A 15 -2.83 -11.46 -28.69
CA TRP A 15 -2.53 -11.72 -27.26
C TRP A 15 -2.44 -10.44 -26.42
N ARG A 16 -2.04 -9.32 -27.03
CA ARG A 16 -1.99 -8.01 -26.36
C ARG A 16 -3.39 -7.47 -26.04
N ALA A 17 -4.39 -7.73 -26.90
CA ALA A 17 -5.77 -7.34 -26.63
C ALA A 17 -6.37 -8.07 -25.41
N ARG A 18 -6.09 -9.37 -25.24
CA ARG A 18 -6.49 -10.13 -24.04
C ARG A 18 -5.68 -9.78 -22.79
N ARG A 19 -4.42 -9.34 -22.92
CA ARG A 19 -3.63 -8.79 -21.80
C ARG A 19 -4.13 -7.42 -21.33
N ARG A 20 -4.54 -6.54 -22.26
CA ARG A 20 -5.09 -5.21 -21.92
C ARG A 20 -6.36 -5.27 -21.07
N LEU A 21 -7.15 -6.35 -21.16
CA LEU A 21 -8.34 -6.55 -20.31
C LEU A 21 -8.00 -6.99 -18.86
N ARG A 22 -6.73 -7.31 -18.55
CA ARG A 22 -6.28 -7.73 -17.22
C ARG A 22 -5.33 -6.76 -16.54
N GLU A 23 -4.97 -5.66 -17.20
CA GLU A 23 -4.01 -4.69 -16.69
C GLU A 23 -4.74 -3.38 -16.33
N PHE A 24 -4.75 -3.05 -15.03
CA PHE A 24 -5.34 -1.80 -14.56
C PHE A 24 -4.60 -0.59 -15.15
N ARG A 25 -5.35 0.42 -15.59
CA ARG A 25 -4.80 1.75 -15.90
C ARG A 25 -4.31 2.44 -14.61
N SER A 26 -3.40 3.42 -14.72
CA SER A 26 -2.86 4.13 -13.54
C SER A 26 -3.96 4.71 -12.64
N LEU A 27 -4.98 5.35 -13.23
CA LEU A 27 -6.12 5.87 -12.48
C LEU A 27 -6.95 4.77 -11.82
N GLU A 28 -7.19 3.65 -12.50
CA GLU A 28 -7.95 2.53 -11.92
C GLU A 28 -7.21 1.94 -10.71
N ARG A 29 -5.87 1.83 -10.77
CA ARG A 29 -5.05 1.39 -9.63
C ARG A 29 -5.20 2.31 -8.43
N LEU A 30 -5.18 3.62 -8.65
CA LEU A 30 -5.39 4.60 -7.58
C LEU A 30 -6.81 4.52 -7.02
N VAL A 31 -7.82 4.40 -7.87
CA VAL A 31 -9.22 4.28 -7.42
C VAL A 31 -9.40 3.03 -6.55
N VAL A 32 -8.83 1.89 -6.93
CA VAL A 32 -8.92 0.66 -6.13
C VAL A 32 -8.19 0.83 -4.79
N ALA A 33 -6.98 1.41 -4.80
CA ALA A 33 -6.21 1.58 -3.58
C ALA A 33 -6.82 2.61 -2.61
N PHE A 34 -7.24 3.77 -3.11
CA PHE A 34 -7.87 4.80 -2.29
C PHE A 34 -9.31 4.43 -1.88
N GLY A 35 -10.04 3.68 -2.72
CA GLY A 35 -11.33 3.12 -2.34
C GLY A 35 -11.19 2.10 -1.20
N ALA A 36 -10.17 1.25 -1.26
CA ALA A 36 -9.83 0.34 -0.16
C ALA A 36 -9.39 1.09 1.10
N ALA A 37 -8.55 2.13 0.96
CA ALA A 37 -8.16 3.00 2.06
C ALA A 37 -9.37 3.68 2.73
N ALA A 38 -10.27 4.27 1.94
CA ALA A 38 -11.49 4.90 2.45
C ALA A 38 -12.41 3.90 3.19
N SER A 39 -12.54 2.68 2.65
CA SER A 39 -13.31 1.61 3.28
C SER A 39 -12.67 1.18 4.61
N GLY A 40 -11.34 1.02 4.62
CA GLY A 40 -10.57 0.72 5.82
C GLY A 40 -10.71 1.80 6.88
N PHE A 41 -10.59 3.08 6.48
CA PHE A 41 -10.78 4.24 7.36
C PHE A 41 -12.16 4.21 8.03
N ALA A 42 -13.22 4.03 7.24
CA ALA A 42 -14.58 3.95 7.77
C ALA A 42 -14.73 2.77 8.76
N ALA A 43 -14.21 1.60 8.41
CA ALA A 43 -14.25 0.43 9.29
C ALA A 43 -13.48 0.65 10.61
N GLY A 44 -12.30 1.26 10.55
CA GLY A 44 -11.50 1.59 11.73
C GLY A 44 -12.18 2.62 12.65
N ALA A 45 -12.77 3.66 12.07
CA ALA A 45 -13.53 4.65 12.83
C ALA A 45 -14.75 4.02 13.53
N LEU A 46 -15.52 3.19 12.81
CA LEU A 46 -16.67 2.47 13.37
C LEU A 46 -16.23 1.51 14.48
N LEU A 47 -15.12 0.80 14.29
CA LEU A 47 -14.57 -0.10 15.30
C LEU A 47 -14.18 0.65 16.57
N ALA A 48 -13.54 1.82 16.46
CA ALA A 48 -13.20 2.66 17.61
C ALA A 48 -14.45 3.15 18.35
N MET A 49 -15.51 3.54 17.63
CA MET A 49 -16.77 3.97 18.25
C MET A 49 -17.51 2.81 18.94
N ALA A 50 -17.42 1.59 18.40
CA ALA A 50 -18.14 0.43 18.91
C ALA A 50 -17.43 -0.25 20.09
N VAL A 51 -16.10 -0.38 20.01
CA VAL A 51 -15.30 -1.13 20.98
C VAL A 51 -14.62 -0.21 21.99
N GLY A 52 -14.35 1.04 21.62
CA GLY A 52 -13.58 1.96 22.44
C GLY A 52 -12.12 1.51 22.59
N ARG A 53 -11.49 1.87 23.71
CA ARG A 53 -10.10 1.54 23.99
C ARG A 53 -9.95 0.08 24.40
N VAL A 54 -9.28 -0.69 23.55
CA VAL A 54 -8.86 -2.07 23.83
C VAL A 54 -7.68 -2.07 24.80
N ASP A 55 -7.58 -3.13 25.60
CA ASP A 55 -6.44 -3.36 26.48
C ASP A 55 -5.12 -3.39 25.70
N GLU A 56 -4.07 -2.81 26.27
CA GLU A 56 -2.77 -2.64 25.61
C GLU A 56 -2.18 -3.96 25.09
N PRO A 57 -2.20 -5.08 25.85
CA PRO A 57 -1.68 -6.36 25.35
C PRO A 57 -2.45 -6.89 24.14
N ALA A 58 -3.79 -6.85 24.15
CA ALA A 58 -4.58 -7.29 23.00
C ALA A 58 -4.40 -6.36 21.80
N ALA A 59 -4.29 -5.05 22.02
CA ALA A 59 -4.02 -4.09 20.95
C ALA A 59 -2.65 -4.36 20.29
N VAL A 60 -1.60 -4.59 21.09
CA VAL A 60 -0.26 -4.93 20.58
C VAL A 60 -0.30 -6.25 19.80
N ALA A 61 -0.95 -7.29 20.33
CA ALA A 61 -1.06 -8.58 19.66
C ALA A 61 -1.79 -8.47 18.30
N ALA A 62 -2.91 -7.73 18.27
CA ALA A 62 -3.66 -7.50 17.04
C ALA A 62 -2.85 -6.70 16.00
N ILE A 63 -2.16 -5.64 16.44
CA ILE A 63 -1.31 -4.82 15.57
C ILE A 63 -0.17 -5.67 15.00
N LEU A 64 0.52 -6.48 15.81
CA LEU A 64 1.60 -7.35 15.34
C LEU A 64 1.11 -8.36 14.29
N LEU A 65 -0.06 -8.96 14.50
CA LEU A 65 -0.65 -9.89 13.55
C LEU A 65 -1.00 -9.21 12.21
N LEU A 66 -1.67 -8.06 12.27
CA LEU A 66 -2.07 -7.30 11.08
C LEU A 66 -0.86 -6.74 10.33
N PHE A 67 0.13 -6.20 11.04
CA PHE A 67 1.37 -5.71 10.44
C PHE A 67 2.20 -6.85 9.86
N GLY A 68 2.34 -7.98 10.56
CA GLY A 68 3.05 -9.15 10.06
C GLY A 68 2.42 -9.68 8.77
N PHE A 69 1.10 -9.76 8.72
CA PHE A 69 0.37 -10.12 7.51
C PHE A 69 0.58 -9.11 6.38
N ALA A 70 0.44 -7.81 6.65
CA ALA A 70 0.66 -6.77 5.66
C ALA A 70 2.10 -6.77 5.11
N PHE A 71 3.10 -6.95 5.97
CA PHE A 71 4.51 -7.10 5.60
C PHE A 71 4.75 -8.33 4.73
N HIS A 72 4.14 -9.46 5.08
CA HIS A 72 4.21 -10.67 4.26
C HIS A 72 3.67 -10.44 2.85
N MET A 73 2.53 -9.75 2.74
CA MET A 73 1.96 -9.38 1.44
C MET A 73 2.87 -8.40 0.67
N ALA A 74 3.53 -7.49 1.38
CA ALA A 74 4.47 -6.54 0.79
C ALA A 74 5.69 -7.27 0.23
N ALA A 75 6.32 -8.14 1.02
CA ALA A 75 7.47 -8.92 0.59
C ALA A 75 7.15 -9.77 -0.65
N LYS A 76 5.98 -10.42 -0.69
CA LYS A 76 5.52 -11.15 -1.89
C LYS A 76 5.37 -10.24 -3.11
N SER A 77 4.80 -9.04 -2.94
CA SER A 77 4.67 -8.06 -4.02
C SER A 77 6.04 -7.58 -4.52
N LEU A 78 6.98 -7.27 -3.61
CA LEU A 78 8.33 -6.84 -3.97
C LEU A 78 9.07 -7.91 -4.77
N VAL A 79 9.03 -9.17 -4.31
CA VAL A 79 9.64 -10.31 -5.03
C VAL A 79 9.05 -10.44 -6.44
N GLU A 80 7.73 -10.29 -6.60
CA GLU A 80 7.10 -10.34 -7.91
C GLU A 80 7.51 -9.18 -8.82
N ILE A 81 7.64 -7.97 -8.28
CA ILE A 81 8.08 -6.78 -9.04
C ILE A 81 9.53 -6.97 -9.50
N ILE A 82 10.42 -7.46 -8.62
CA ILE A 82 11.83 -7.74 -8.92
C ILE A 82 11.94 -8.83 -10.00
N ARG A 83 11.18 -9.93 -9.87
CA ARG A 83 11.17 -11.02 -10.86
C ARG A 83 10.65 -10.57 -12.23
N ALA A 84 9.83 -9.54 -12.28
CA ALA A 84 9.36 -8.94 -13.53
C ALA A 84 10.37 -7.96 -14.17
N GLY A 85 11.52 -7.70 -13.53
CA GLY A 85 12.53 -6.77 -14.02
C GLY A 85 12.15 -5.29 -13.90
N ALA A 86 11.10 -4.97 -13.14
CA ALA A 86 10.59 -3.61 -13.00
C ALA A 86 11.29 -2.84 -11.86
N TRP A 87 12.60 -2.62 -12.01
CA TRP A 87 13.48 -2.07 -10.96
C TRP A 87 13.05 -0.71 -10.40
N PHE A 88 12.57 0.20 -11.26
CA PHE A 88 12.04 1.49 -10.79
C PHE A 88 10.80 1.30 -9.91
N GLY A 89 9.89 0.41 -10.30
CA GLY A 89 8.74 0.03 -9.48
C GLY A 89 9.17 -0.66 -8.18
N ALA A 90 10.22 -1.48 -8.21
CA ALA A 90 10.78 -2.14 -7.03
C ALA A 90 11.33 -1.11 -6.03
N ALA A 91 12.04 -0.09 -6.50
CA ALA A 91 12.56 0.98 -5.67
C ALA A 91 11.45 1.81 -5.00
N LEU A 92 10.44 2.22 -5.77
CA LEU A 92 9.26 2.92 -5.21
C LEU A 92 8.52 2.05 -4.19
N PHE A 93 8.36 0.76 -4.49
CA PHE A 93 7.69 -0.15 -3.58
C PHE A 93 8.52 -0.44 -2.32
N ALA A 94 9.84 -0.53 -2.43
CA ALA A 94 10.74 -0.65 -1.29
C ALA A 94 10.68 0.60 -0.40
N LEU A 95 10.61 1.80 -0.99
CA LEU A 95 10.42 3.04 -0.24
C LEU A 95 9.08 3.04 0.50
N HIS A 96 8.01 2.56 -0.13
CA HIS A 96 6.72 2.35 0.54
C HIS A 96 6.84 1.34 1.69
N MET A 97 7.55 0.22 1.51
CA MET A 97 7.79 -0.76 2.59
C MET A 97 8.59 -0.18 3.76
N LEU A 98 9.59 0.67 3.48
CA LEU A 98 10.35 1.36 4.52
C LEU A 98 9.46 2.34 5.29
N ALA A 99 8.68 3.17 4.58
CA ALA A 99 7.70 4.04 5.22
C ALA A 99 6.69 3.23 6.05
N PHE A 100 6.22 2.10 5.53
CA PHE A 100 5.28 1.21 6.19
C PHE A 100 5.86 0.61 7.48
N GLY A 101 7.14 0.23 7.44
CA GLY A 101 7.84 -0.30 8.60
C GLY A 101 8.15 0.73 9.67
N LEU A 102 8.45 1.97 9.27
CA LEU A 102 8.80 3.04 10.18
C LEU A 102 7.57 3.67 10.85
N TRP A 103 6.42 3.68 10.17
CA TRP A 103 5.22 4.33 10.68
C TRP A 103 4.71 3.80 12.04
N PRO A 104 4.70 2.47 12.33
CA PRO A 104 4.39 1.95 13.66
C PRO A 104 5.30 2.48 14.76
N PHE A 105 6.61 2.59 14.48
CA PHE A 105 7.53 3.17 15.44
C PHE A 105 7.21 4.64 15.67
N GLN A 106 6.73 5.36 14.64
CA GLN A 106 6.25 6.73 14.84
C GLN A 106 4.98 6.79 15.71
N VAL A 107 4.05 5.83 15.55
CA VAL A 107 2.86 5.74 16.42
C VAL A 107 3.25 5.46 17.89
N LEU A 108 4.30 4.67 18.11
CA LEU A 108 4.78 4.33 19.46
C LEU A 108 5.65 5.43 20.08
N LEU A 109 6.43 6.14 19.28
CA LEU A 109 7.41 7.12 19.74
C LEU A 109 6.88 8.57 19.74
N PHE A 110 5.87 8.87 18.93
CA PHE A 110 5.32 10.21 18.78
C PHE A 110 3.83 10.23 19.10
N ASN A 111 3.39 11.33 19.72
CA ASN A 111 1.98 11.58 20.00
C ASN A 111 1.21 11.68 18.67
N PRO A 112 0.05 11.03 18.49
CA PRO A 112 -0.79 11.19 17.29
C PRO A 112 -1.22 12.66 17.01
N ALA A 113 -1.17 13.52 18.03
CA ALA A 113 -1.37 14.97 17.89
C ALA A 113 -0.16 15.71 17.29
N SER A 114 0.98 15.04 17.13
CA SER A 114 2.21 15.62 16.62
C SER A 114 2.21 15.65 15.09
N LEU A 115 2.90 16.64 14.52
CA LEU A 115 3.00 16.82 13.07
C LEU A 115 3.71 15.63 12.41
N GLU A 116 4.68 15.03 13.10
CA GLU A 116 5.50 13.91 12.64
C GLU A 116 4.66 12.68 12.30
N PHE A 117 3.62 12.39 13.11
CA PHE A 117 2.68 11.30 12.85
C PHE A 117 1.98 11.47 11.48
N TRP A 118 1.49 12.67 11.21
CA TRP A 118 0.78 12.99 9.97
C TRP A 118 1.70 13.06 8.75
N VAL A 119 2.92 13.57 8.94
CA VAL A 119 3.95 13.58 7.88
C VAL A 119 4.34 12.15 7.50
N GLY A 120 4.51 11.26 8.48
CA GLY A 120 4.76 9.84 8.24
C GLY A 120 3.67 9.16 7.41
N LEU A 121 2.41 9.40 7.79
CA LEU A 121 1.25 8.90 7.04
C LEU A 121 1.20 9.46 5.61
N ALA A 122 1.45 10.76 5.44
CA ALA A 122 1.48 11.39 4.13
C ALA A 122 2.60 10.80 3.25
N ALA A 123 3.78 10.55 3.80
CA ALA A 123 4.88 9.89 3.11
C ALA A 123 4.52 8.46 2.70
N LEU A 124 3.85 7.71 3.59
CA LEU A 124 3.40 6.35 3.33
C LEU A 124 2.38 6.28 2.19
N LEU A 125 1.37 7.15 2.19
CA LEU A 125 0.36 7.24 1.14
C LEU A 125 0.95 7.80 -0.16
N GLY A 126 1.85 8.78 -0.07
CA GLY A 126 2.52 9.38 -1.22
C GLY A 126 3.40 8.39 -1.97
N THR A 127 4.19 7.59 -1.25
CA THR A 127 5.03 6.53 -1.85
C THR A 127 4.19 5.43 -2.49
N LEU A 128 3.06 5.06 -1.87
CA LEU A 128 2.09 4.13 -2.47
C LEU A 128 1.47 4.69 -3.75
N ALA A 129 1.01 5.93 -3.71
CA ALA A 129 0.41 6.60 -4.86
C ALA A 129 1.42 6.74 -6.01
N ALA A 130 2.67 7.13 -5.71
CA ALA A 130 3.76 7.20 -6.68
C ALA A 130 4.04 5.83 -7.31
N PHE A 131 4.11 4.77 -6.50
CA PHE A 131 4.25 3.40 -6.99
C PHE A 131 3.11 3.03 -7.96
N LEU A 132 1.85 3.21 -7.56
CA LEU A 132 0.69 2.82 -8.38
C LEU A 132 0.54 3.67 -9.64
N TRP A 133 0.94 4.94 -9.58
CA TRP A 133 0.86 5.87 -10.70
C TRP A 133 1.96 5.62 -11.74
N LEU A 134 3.21 5.58 -11.28
CA LEU A 134 4.41 5.59 -12.13
C LEU A 134 4.89 4.19 -12.53
N SER A 135 4.43 3.13 -11.85
CA SER A 135 4.74 1.76 -12.22
C SER A 135 3.53 1.03 -12.78
N SER A 136 3.74 -0.09 -13.47
CA SER A 136 2.67 -0.94 -14.02
C SER A 136 2.67 -2.31 -13.35
N PRO A 137 2.29 -2.39 -12.06
CA PRO A 137 2.35 -3.64 -11.32
C PRO A 137 1.23 -4.59 -11.78
N PRO A 138 1.42 -5.92 -11.65
CA PRO A 138 0.36 -6.89 -11.89
C PRO A 138 -0.87 -6.63 -11.02
N ALA A 139 -2.08 -6.97 -11.51
CA ALA A 139 -3.33 -6.75 -10.78
C ALA A 139 -3.33 -7.33 -9.34
N ARG A 140 -2.73 -8.50 -9.14
CA ARG A 140 -2.57 -9.11 -7.81
C ARG A 140 -1.74 -8.25 -6.85
N VAL A 141 -0.72 -7.54 -7.35
CA VAL A 141 0.06 -6.61 -6.54
C VAL A 141 -0.81 -5.42 -6.16
N VAL A 142 -1.59 -4.87 -7.11
CA VAL A 142 -2.55 -3.77 -6.82
C VAL A 142 -3.52 -4.15 -5.71
N PHE A 143 -4.10 -5.35 -5.75
CA PHE A 143 -5.01 -5.80 -4.68
C PHE A 143 -4.31 -5.96 -3.33
N ARG A 144 -3.07 -6.49 -3.30
CA ARG A 144 -2.30 -6.61 -2.05
C ARG A 144 -1.96 -5.25 -1.46
N THR A 145 -1.54 -4.30 -2.28
CA THR A 145 -1.22 -2.95 -1.84
C THR A 145 -2.46 -2.16 -1.44
N SER A 146 -3.60 -2.45 -2.07
CA SER A 146 -4.90 -1.87 -1.68
C SER A 146 -5.37 -2.41 -0.32
N ALA A 147 -5.17 -3.71 -0.07
CA ALA A 147 -5.43 -4.29 1.25
C ALA A 147 -4.52 -3.68 2.34
N GLN A 148 -3.25 -3.42 2.03
CA GLN A 148 -2.34 -2.69 2.92
C GLN A 148 -2.85 -1.27 3.20
N ALA A 149 -3.27 -0.54 2.16
CA ALA A 149 -3.85 0.79 2.30
C ALA A 149 -5.11 0.80 3.19
N ALA A 150 -5.99 -0.20 3.04
CA ALA A 150 -7.16 -0.37 3.89
C ALA A 150 -6.78 -0.59 5.36
N LEU A 151 -5.83 -1.50 5.63
CA LEU A 151 -5.36 -1.78 6.99
C LEU A 151 -4.77 -0.53 7.65
N LEU A 152 -3.90 0.17 6.93
CA LEU A 152 -3.29 1.42 7.40
C LEU A 152 -4.32 2.48 7.73
N ALA A 153 -5.20 2.77 6.77
CA ALA A 153 -6.21 3.80 6.93
C ALA A 153 -7.18 3.46 8.08
N GLY A 154 -7.52 2.17 8.26
CA GLY A 154 -8.31 1.72 9.39
C GLY A 154 -7.62 1.89 10.73
N LEU A 155 -6.33 1.53 10.83
CA LEU A 155 -5.56 1.76 12.05
C LEU A 155 -5.39 3.26 12.36
N THR A 156 -5.12 4.08 11.35
CA THR A 156 -5.08 5.54 11.49
C THR A 156 -6.41 6.08 11.99
N ALA A 157 -7.52 5.68 11.39
CA ALA A 157 -8.85 6.13 11.78
C ALA A 157 -9.19 5.72 13.21
N TYR A 158 -8.90 4.46 13.56
CA TYR A 158 -9.12 3.94 14.90
C TYR A 158 -8.36 4.77 15.94
N GLN A 159 -7.06 5.00 15.73
CA GLN A 159 -6.23 5.82 16.62
C GLN A 159 -6.71 7.28 16.69
N GLY A 160 -7.05 7.88 15.53
CA GLY A 160 -7.55 9.26 15.46
C GLY A 160 -8.86 9.45 16.22
N VAL A 161 -9.77 8.47 16.14
CA VAL A 161 -11.02 8.50 16.91
C VAL A 161 -10.76 8.39 18.41
N LEU A 162 -9.91 7.44 18.86
CA LEU A 162 -9.57 7.30 20.28
C LEU A 162 -8.98 8.60 20.86
N VAL A 163 -8.10 9.26 20.11
CA VAL A 163 -7.53 10.56 20.50
C VAL A 163 -8.61 11.64 20.58
N ALA A 164 -9.51 11.70 19.60
CA ALA A 164 -10.57 12.70 19.55
C ALA A 164 -11.59 12.56 20.70
N ILE A 165 -11.89 11.33 21.12
CA ILE A 165 -12.81 11.05 22.24
C ILE A 165 -12.10 11.09 23.60
N GLY A 166 -10.79 11.34 23.64
CA GLY A 166 -10.02 11.48 24.87
C GLY A 166 -9.79 10.18 25.64
N THR A 167 -9.87 9.03 24.97
CA THR A 167 -9.67 7.71 25.57
C THR A 167 -8.29 7.15 25.26
#